data_AF-A0A6N8W879-F1
#
_entry.id   AF-A0A6N8W879-F1
#
_cell.length_a   1.000
_cell.length_b   1.000
_cell.length_c   1.000
_cell.angle_alpha   90.00
_cell.angle_beta   90.00
_cell.angle_gamma   90.00
#
_symmetry.space_group_name_H-M   'P 1'
#
loop_
_entity.id
_entity.type
_entity.pdbx_description
1 polymer ?
#
loop_
_entity_poly.entity_id
_entity_poly.type
_entity_poly.pdbx_seq_one_letter_code
_entity_poly.pdbx_strand_id
1 'polypeptide(L)'
;MTKRKRGGGRRPQLRYVVLFAVALALSAVLAACDREANPTTEEPEVTVLAPTPSATVAPATFTPEPTAPPPTPTQVPQAVEEPPHFPTPDIDLTDYSIYGETLLEAFAEDAGRLPDAPHYFIQARLLPGEVPSLEGVQRVRITNQEETSLTELYFRLYPNLPAYGGAAEVSRALVDGKVATVGDLFDGTAVFIPLEGGLAPGATTDVTLWFRATLPTQV
;
A
#
# COMPACT_ATOMS: atom_id res chain seq x y z
N MET A 1 48.08 -69.56 -26.34
CA MET A 1 47.98 -68.52 -25.28
C MET A 1 47.01 -67.43 -25.76
N THR A 2 45.70 -67.51 -25.51
CA THR A 2 44.94 -66.97 -24.36
C THR A 2 45.04 -65.45 -24.12
N LYS A 3 43.98 -64.69 -24.47
CA LYS A 3 43.11 -64.01 -23.46
C LYS A 3 41.88 -63.34 -24.10
N ARG A 4 40.69 -63.75 -23.64
CA ARG A 4 39.44 -62.96 -23.65
C ARG A 4 39.52 -61.84 -22.61
N LYS A 5 38.81 -60.72 -22.80
CA LYS A 5 37.95 -60.17 -21.74
C LYS A 5 36.81 -59.27 -22.27
N ARG A 6 35.60 -59.62 -21.84
CA ARG A 6 34.32 -58.90 -21.97
C ARG A 6 34.26 -57.65 -21.09
N GLY A 7 33.39 -56.72 -21.46
CA GLY A 7 32.72 -55.73 -20.60
C GLY A 7 32.18 -54.61 -21.50
N GLY A 8 30.91 -54.25 -21.58
CA GLY A 8 29.79 -54.40 -20.66
C GLY A 8 28.93 -53.15 -20.82
N GLY A 9 28.38 -52.92 -22.01
CA GLY A 9 27.62 -51.72 -22.38
C GLY A 9 26.16 -51.78 -21.94
N ARG A 10 25.89 -51.78 -20.62
CA ARG A 10 24.56 -51.51 -20.05
C ARG A 10 24.57 -50.11 -19.42
N ARG A 11 24.45 -49.06 -20.25
CA ARG A 11 24.30 -47.67 -19.77
C ARG A 11 23.14 -46.83 -20.38
N PRO A 12 22.40 -47.24 -21.43
CA PRO A 12 21.25 -46.43 -21.86
C PRO A 12 19.99 -46.66 -21.01
N GLN A 13 19.81 -47.87 -20.45
CA GLN A 13 18.61 -48.26 -19.69
C GLN A 13 18.47 -47.49 -18.36
N LEU A 14 19.58 -47.21 -17.67
CA LEU A 14 19.54 -46.56 -16.34
C LEU A 14 19.15 -45.08 -16.42
N ARG A 15 19.53 -44.38 -17.50
CA ARG A 15 19.17 -42.96 -17.71
C ARG A 15 17.69 -42.79 -18.03
N TYR A 16 17.12 -43.71 -18.81
CA TYR A 16 15.68 -43.72 -19.08
C TYR A 16 14.86 -44.05 -17.83
N VAL A 17 15.30 -44.98 -16.99
CA VAL A 17 14.62 -45.29 -15.72
C VAL A 17 14.63 -44.10 -14.75
N VAL A 18 15.75 -43.36 -14.66
CA VAL A 18 15.83 -42.16 -13.81
C VAL A 18 14.95 -41.02 -14.34
N LEU A 19 14.96 -40.76 -15.66
CA LEU A 19 14.09 -39.74 -16.25
C LEU A 19 12.60 -40.08 -16.11
N PHE A 20 12.24 -41.36 -16.27
CA PHE A 20 10.86 -41.81 -16.06
C PHE A 20 10.43 -41.68 -14.60
N ALA A 21 11.30 -42.01 -13.65
CA ALA A 21 11.02 -41.86 -12.22
C ALA A 21 10.84 -40.39 -11.80
N VAL A 22 11.66 -39.47 -12.34
CA VAL A 22 11.52 -38.03 -12.09
C VAL A 22 10.23 -37.49 -12.68
N ALA A 23 9.87 -37.88 -13.91
CA ALA A 23 8.60 -37.47 -14.52
C ALA A 23 7.39 -37.99 -13.74
N LEU A 24 7.43 -39.23 -13.25
CA LEU A 24 6.34 -39.82 -12.47
C LEU A 24 6.21 -39.16 -11.08
N ALA A 25 7.32 -38.78 -10.46
CA ALA A 25 7.33 -38.00 -9.23
C ALA A 25 6.77 -36.58 -9.45
N LEU A 26 7.12 -35.91 -10.55
CA LEU A 26 6.62 -34.56 -10.88
C LEU A 26 5.11 -34.57 -11.16
N SER A 27 4.61 -35.58 -11.87
CA SER A 27 3.18 -35.76 -12.12
C SER A 27 2.38 -36.08 -10.86
N ALA A 28 2.97 -36.80 -9.89
CA ALA A 28 2.32 -37.07 -8.61
C ALA A 28 2.24 -35.82 -7.71
N VAL A 29 3.21 -34.89 -7.80
CA VAL A 29 3.16 -33.61 -7.09
C VAL A 29 2.10 -32.68 -7.68
N LEU A 30 1.96 -32.63 -9.01
CA LEU A 30 0.94 -31.81 -9.67
C LEU A 30 -0.50 -32.32 -9.40
N ALA A 31 -0.70 -33.63 -9.26
CA ALA A 31 -2.01 -34.21 -8.94
C ALA A 31 -2.39 -34.10 -7.45
N ALA A 32 -1.45 -33.74 -6.56
CA ALA A 32 -1.70 -33.60 -5.13
C ALA A 32 -2.19 -32.19 -4.74
N CYS A 33 -2.10 -31.20 -5.63
CA CYS A 33 -2.57 -29.83 -5.37
C CYS A 33 -4.06 -29.62 -5.69
N ASP A 34 -4.73 -30.56 -6.37
CA ASP A 34 -6.16 -30.45 -6.73
C ASP A 34 -7.11 -31.06 -5.69
N ARG A 35 -6.63 -31.40 -4.49
CA ARG A 35 -7.43 -32.08 -3.46
C ARG A 35 -7.44 -31.37 -2.11
N GLU A 36 -7.55 -30.04 -2.12
CA GLU A 36 -8.15 -29.34 -0.99
C GLU A 36 -9.66 -29.22 -1.22
N ALA A 37 -10.36 -30.05 -0.47
CA ALA A 37 -11.80 -30.13 -0.44
C ALA A 37 -12.40 -28.81 0.02
N ASN A 38 -13.33 -28.31 -0.79
CA ASN A 38 -14.31 -27.29 -0.49
C ASN A 38 -14.93 -27.53 0.91
N PRO A 39 -14.69 -26.68 1.93
CA PRO A 39 -15.47 -26.74 3.15
C PRO A 39 -16.87 -26.24 2.83
N THR A 40 -17.84 -27.14 2.91
CA THR A 40 -19.27 -26.85 2.97
C THR A 40 -19.49 -25.70 3.95
N THR A 41 -19.87 -24.53 3.43
CA THR A 41 -20.36 -23.41 4.23
C THR A 41 -21.71 -23.82 4.78
N GLU A 42 -21.76 -24.24 6.05
CA GLU A 42 -23.01 -24.26 6.79
C GLU A 42 -23.49 -22.81 6.95
N GLU A 43 -24.52 -22.48 6.21
CA GLU A 43 -25.29 -21.24 6.31
C GLU A 43 -26.00 -21.23 7.68
N PRO A 44 -25.75 -20.24 8.57
CA PRO A 44 -26.54 -20.13 9.77
C PRO A 44 -27.96 -19.72 9.39
N GLU A 45 -28.93 -20.58 9.70
CA GLU A 45 -30.36 -20.29 9.62
C GLU A 45 -30.69 -19.09 10.53
N VAL A 46 -30.76 -17.90 9.94
CA VAL A 46 -31.24 -16.70 10.63
C VAL A 46 -32.74 -16.83 10.79
N THR A 47 -33.16 -17.34 11.95
CA THR A 47 -34.56 -17.26 12.41
C THR A 47 -34.94 -15.78 12.53
N VAL A 48 -35.69 -15.26 11.56
CA VAL A 48 -36.28 -13.93 11.64
C VAL A 48 -37.40 -13.96 12.67
N LEU A 49 -37.15 -13.44 13.87
CA LEU A 49 -38.22 -13.16 14.84
C LEU A 49 -39.11 -12.04 14.27
N ALA A 50 -40.42 -12.32 14.21
CA ALA A 50 -41.43 -11.40 13.72
C ALA A 50 -41.34 -10.01 14.40
N PRO A 51 -41.59 -8.90 13.67
CA PRO A 51 -41.60 -7.58 14.27
C PRO A 51 -42.74 -7.48 15.29
N THR A 52 -42.39 -7.11 16.52
CA THR A 52 -43.34 -6.71 17.56
C THR A 52 -44.00 -5.39 17.12
N PRO A 53 -45.33 -5.21 17.21
CA PRO A 53 -45.97 -3.96 16.83
C PRO A 53 -45.46 -2.82 17.73
N SER A 54 -44.91 -1.79 17.10
CA SER A 54 -44.48 -0.57 17.78
C SER A 54 -45.71 0.22 18.22
N ALA A 55 -45.72 0.65 19.48
CA ALA A 55 -46.80 1.42 20.07
C ALA A 55 -46.89 2.82 19.41
N THR A 56 -48.05 3.13 18.84
CA THR A 56 -48.43 4.46 18.37
C THR A 56 -48.43 5.44 19.54
N VAL A 57 -47.44 6.33 19.58
CA VAL A 57 -47.46 7.49 20.47
C VAL A 57 -48.20 8.63 19.75
N ALA A 58 -49.25 9.14 20.38
CA ALA A 58 -50.05 10.26 19.90
C ALA A 58 -49.20 11.55 19.77
N PRO A 59 -49.45 12.41 18.76
CA PRO A 59 -48.71 13.65 18.61
C PRO A 59 -49.08 14.66 19.70
N ALA A 60 -48.06 15.17 20.40
CA ALA A 60 -48.20 16.34 21.26
C ALA A 60 -48.33 17.60 20.40
N THR A 61 -49.33 18.42 20.70
CA THR A 61 -49.53 19.74 20.08
C THR A 61 -48.46 20.70 20.61
N PHE A 62 -47.48 21.06 19.77
CA PHE A 62 -46.53 22.13 20.08
C PHE A 62 -47.15 23.48 19.68
N THR A 63 -47.30 24.36 20.66
CA THR A 63 -47.62 25.78 20.47
C THR A 63 -46.43 26.48 19.79
N PRO A 64 -46.59 27.21 18.67
CA PRO A 64 -45.47 27.90 18.04
C PRO A 64 -45.05 29.12 18.86
N GLU A 65 -43.80 29.13 19.30
CA GLU A 65 -43.13 30.28 19.89
C GLU A 65 -42.74 31.30 18.79
N PRO A 66 -42.77 32.63 19.03
CA PRO A 66 -42.50 33.64 18.01
C PRO A 66 -41.08 33.53 17.43
N THR A 67 -40.98 33.25 16.14
CA THR A 67 -39.73 33.14 15.36
C THR A 67 -38.96 34.47 15.36
N ALA A 68 -37.76 34.46 15.94
CA ALA A 68 -36.74 35.49 15.70
C ALA A 68 -36.28 35.41 14.22
N PRO A 69 -35.97 36.54 13.55
CA PRO A 69 -35.53 36.52 12.16
C PRO A 69 -34.24 35.70 11.99
N PRO A 70 -34.09 34.98 10.87
CA PRO A 70 -32.92 34.14 10.63
C PRO A 70 -31.65 35.00 10.62
N PRO A 71 -30.54 34.54 11.24
CA PRO A 71 -29.27 35.24 11.14
C PRO A 71 -28.80 35.26 9.69
N THR A 72 -28.42 36.45 9.21
CA THR A 72 -27.70 36.65 7.94
C THR A 72 -26.52 35.69 7.87
N PRO A 73 -26.29 34.94 6.77
CA PRO A 73 -25.10 34.11 6.64
C PRO A 73 -23.87 35.03 6.61
N THR A 74 -23.12 35.02 7.71
CA THR A 74 -21.75 35.55 7.74
C THR A 74 -20.95 34.75 6.73
N GLN A 75 -20.49 35.40 5.66
CA GLN A 75 -19.51 34.82 4.76
C GLN A 75 -18.28 34.44 5.59
N VAL A 76 -17.97 33.15 5.64
CA VAL A 76 -16.71 32.66 6.21
C VAL A 76 -15.58 33.28 5.36
N PRO A 77 -14.64 34.02 5.97
CA PRO A 77 -13.49 34.54 5.25
C PRO A 77 -12.77 33.42 4.48
N GLN A 78 -12.48 33.68 3.21
CA GLN A 78 -11.69 32.85 2.31
C GLN A 78 -10.38 32.38 2.97
N ALA A 79 -10.01 31.14 2.64
CA ALA A 79 -8.82 30.38 3.04
C ALA A 79 -7.68 31.19 3.66
N VAL A 80 -7.39 30.86 4.91
CA VAL A 80 -6.13 31.15 5.60
C VAL A 80 -4.99 30.62 4.71
N GLU A 81 -4.03 31.49 4.35
CA GLU A 81 -2.79 31.07 3.70
C GLU A 81 -2.13 29.98 4.56
N GLU A 82 -1.98 28.80 3.95
CA GLU A 82 -1.39 27.60 4.53
C GLU A 82 0.07 27.91 4.92
N PRO A 83 0.55 27.50 6.11
CA PRO A 83 1.93 27.72 6.55
C PRO A 83 2.93 27.24 5.50
N PRO A 84 4.16 27.81 5.45
CA PRO A 84 5.11 27.52 4.38
C PRO A 84 5.40 26.02 4.34
N HIS A 85 4.83 25.36 3.33
CA HIS A 85 5.07 23.95 3.05
C HIS A 85 6.57 23.74 2.89
N PHE A 86 7.08 22.65 3.44
CA PHE A 86 8.39 22.15 3.05
C PHE A 86 8.42 22.13 1.51
N PRO A 87 9.40 22.78 0.85
CA PRO A 87 9.30 23.01 -0.60
C PRO A 87 9.24 21.68 -1.34
N THR A 88 8.32 21.55 -2.30
CA THR A 88 8.29 20.38 -3.18
C THR A 88 9.55 20.40 -4.04
N PRO A 89 10.36 19.33 -4.04
CA PRO A 89 11.54 19.26 -4.88
C PRO A 89 11.13 19.14 -6.35
N ASP A 90 11.77 19.95 -7.20
CA ASP A 90 11.71 19.83 -8.65
C ASP A 90 12.69 18.73 -9.10
N ILE A 91 12.17 17.51 -9.14
CA ILE A 91 12.91 16.30 -9.51
C ILE A 91 12.09 15.50 -10.52
N ASP A 92 12.77 14.92 -11.51
CA ASP A 92 12.19 13.99 -12.46
C ASP A 92 12.27 12.55 -11.93
N LEU A 93 11.13 11.99 -11.51
CA LEU A 93 11.05 10.61 -11.03
C LEU A 93 11.13 9.57 -12.16
N THR A 94 11.27 9.97 -13.42
CA THR A 94 11.64 9.06 -14.53
C THR A 94 13.15 8.88 -14.68
N ASP A 95 13.95 9.75 -14.06
CA ASP A 95 15.39 9.73 -14.23
C ASP A 95 16.04 8.77 -13.21
N TYR A 96 16.33 7.56 -13.67
CA TYR A 96 17.05 6.55 -12.87
C TYR A 96 18.57 6.72 -12.93
N SER A 97 19.11 7.64 -13.74
CA SER A 97 20.56 7.82 -13.87
C SER A 97 21.21 8.28 -12.57
N ILE A 98 20.45 8.95 -11.69
CA ILE A 98 20.87 9.38 -10.35
C ILE A 98 21.37 8.22 -9.48
N TYR A 99 20.85 7.01 -9.69
CA TYR A 99 21.29 5.83 -8.95
C TYR A 99 22.66 5.33 -9.42
N GLY A 100 22.97 5.49 -10.71
CA GLY A 100 24.22 5.03 -11.30
C GLY A 100 25.47 5.62 -10.65
N GLU A 101 25.39 6.82 -10.09
CA GLU A 101 26.50 7.47 -9.37
C GLU A 101 26.81 6.83 -8.01
N THR A 102 25.83 6.14 -7.42
CA THR A 102 25.93 5.57 -6.06
C THR A 102 25.99 4.04 -6.04
N LEU A 103 25.62 3.40 -7.16
CA LEU A 103 25.73 1.97 -7.35
C LEU A 103 27.17 1.58 -7.69
N LEU A 104 27.56 0.38 -7.22
CA LEU A 104 28.79 -0.24 -7.70
C LEU A 104 28.65 -0.54 -9.20
N GLU A 105 29.75 -0.46 -9.95
CA GLU A 105 29.78 -0.66 -11.42
C GLU A 105 29.06 -1.94 -11.87
N ALA A 106 29.26 -3.05 -11.14
CA ALA A 106 28.63 -4.33 -11.44
C ALA A 106 27.09 -4.34 -11.32
N PHE A 107 26.50 -3.31 -10.72
CA PHE A 107 25.05 -3.15 -10.51
C PHE A 107 24.52 -1.85 -11.16
N ALA A 108 25.30 -1.15 -11.98
CA ALA A 108 24.90 0.12 -12.57
C ALA A 108 23.62 0.01 -13.44
N GLU A 109 23.33 -1.18 -13.98
CA GLU A 109 22.14 -1.44 -14.78
C GLU A 109 20.92 -1.88 -13.95
N ASP A 110 21.07 -2.18 -12.65
CA ASP A 110 20.01 -2.79 -11.85
C ASP A 110 18.78 -1.90 -11.69
N ALA A 111 18.99 -0.57 -11.59
CA ALA A 111 17.90 0.39 -11.52
C ALA A 111 16.98 0.28 -12.76
N GLY A 112 17.55 0.06 -13.95
CA GLY A 112 16.79 -0.11 -15.19
C GLY A 112 16.04 -1.44 -15.30
N ARG A 113 16.32 -2.41 -14.42
CA ARG A 113 15.65 -3.72 -14.40
C ARG A 113 14.31 -3.69 -13.65
N LEU A 114 14.00 -2.60 -12.97
CA LEU A 114 12.80 -2.42 -12.16
C LEU A 114 12.02 -1.16 -12.60
N PRO A 115 11.62 -1.06 -13.88
CA PRO A 115 11.01 0.17 -14.42
C PRO A 115 9.66 0.51 -13.76
N ASP A 116 8.95 -0.49 -13.25
CA ASP A 116 7.63 -0.33 -12.61
C ASP A 116 7.71 -0.27 -11.08
N ALA A 117 8.91 -0.42 -10.50
CA ALA A 117 9.08 -0.32 -9.06
C ALA A 117 8.81 1.12 -8.58
N PRO A 118 8.16 1.30 -7.42
CA PRO A 118 7.92 2.64 -6.90
C PRO A 118 9.22 3.43 -6.71
N HIS A 119 9.29 4.62 -7.30
CA HIS A 119 10.46 5.49 -7.24
C HIS A 119 10.21 6.61 -6.23
N TYR A 120 10.97 6.61 -5.15
CA TYR A 120 10.88 7.59 -4.07
C TYR A 120 11.96 8.66 -4.16
N PHE A 121 11.56 9.90 -3.91
CA PHE A 121 12.45 10.99 -3.53
C PHE A 121 11.99 11.54 -2.19
N ILE A 122 12.86 11.53 -1.19
CA ILE A 122 12.55 12.01 0.16
C ILE A 122 13.52 13.13 0.51
N GLN A 123 12.97 14.29 0.84
CA GLN A 123 13.72 15.41 1.39
C GLN A 123 13.20 15.70 2.79
N ALA A 124 14.09 15.70 3.76
CA ALA A 124 13.75 15.93 5.15
C ALA A 124 14.75 16.85 5.84
N ARG A 125 14.29 17.56 6.86
CA ARG A 125 15.08 18.39 7.76
C ARG A 125 14.99 17.82 9.17
N LEU A 126 16.14 17.58 9.79
CA LEU A 126 16.23 17.25 11.21
C LEU A 126 16.07 18.54 12.03
N LEU A 127 15.10 18.52 12.93
CA LEU A 127 14.84 19.54 13.93
C LEU A 127 15.38 19.02 15.28
N PRO A 128 16.54 19.52 15.76
CA PRO A 128 17.07 19.11 17.04
C PRO A 128 16.21 19.64 18.19
N GLY A 129 16.21 18.93 19.31
CA GLY A 129 15.45 19.27 20.51
C GLY A 129 15.55 18.16 21.54
N GLU A 130 14.88 18.32 22.68
CA GLU A 130 14.76 17.26 23.69
C GLU A 130 14.07 16.01 23.10
N VAL A 131 13.03 16.23 22.29
CA VAL A 131 12.46 15.23 21.39
C VAL A 131 12.79 15.65 19.96
N PRO A 132 13.83 15.09 19.33
CA PRO A 132 14.19 15.43 17.97
C PRO A 132 13.10 15.00 17.00
N SER A 133 12.90 15.78 15.95
CA SER A 133 11.86 15.52 14.94
C SER A 133 12.36 15.73 13.52
N LEU A 134 11.65 15.15 12.56
CA LEU A 134 11.82 15.34 11.14
C LEU A 134 10.59 16.08 10.59
N GLU A 135 10.83 17.02 9.69
CA GLU A 135 9.80 17.52 8.78
C GLU A 135 10.30 17.35 7.35
N GLY A 136 9.41 17.03 6.42
CA GLY A 136 9.84 16.74 5.07
C GLY A 136 8.72 16.59 4.07
N VAL A 137 9.15 16.30 2.85
CA VAL A 137 8.30 15.94 1.72
C VAL A 137 8.84 14.67 1.08
N GLN A 138 7.92 13.76 0.77
CA GLN A 138 8.17 12.58 -0.03
C GLN A 138 7.43 12.74 -1.34
N ARG A 139 8.12 12.57 -2.46
CA ARG A 139 7.49 12.30 -3.76
C ARG A 139 7.68 10.84 -4.10
N VAL A 140 6.64 10.21 -4.61
CA VAL A 140 6.71 8.81 -5.05
C VAL A 140 5.97 8.66 -6.37
N ARG A 141 6.62 8.01 -7.32
CA ARG A 141 6.00 7.52 -8.54
C ARG A 141 5.59 6.06 -8.32
N ILE A 142 4.34 5.74 -8.59
CA ILE A 142 3.79 4.38 -8.40
C ILE A 142 3.16 3.92 -9.70
N THR A 143 3.56 2.74 -10.18
CA THR A 143 2.84 2.02 -11.22
C THR A 143 1.91 1.00 -10.56
N ASN A 144 0.64 0.96 -10.98
CA ASN A 144 -0.26 -0.09 -10.56
C ASN A 144 0.16 -1.41 -11.20
N GLN A 145 0.76 -2.30 -10.42
CA GLN A 145 1.18 -3.63 -10.86
C GLN A 145 0.10 -4.71 -10.62
N GLU A 146 -1.06 -4.33 -10.09
CA GLU A 146 -2.19 -5.24 -9.87
C GLU A 146 -2.96 -5.48 -11.17
N GLU A 147 -3.77 -6.55 -11.19
CA GLU A 147 -4.66 -6.86 -12.33
C GLU A 147 -5.95 -6.04 -12.33
N THR A 148 -6.20 -5.26 -11.27
CA THR A 148 -7.42 -4.45 -11.09
C THR A 148 -7.09 -2.97 -10.91
N SER A 149 -8.09 -2.11 -11.13
CA SER A 149 -7.93 -0.67 -10.90
C SER A 149 -7.80 -0.40 -9.40
N LEU A 150 -6.77 0.36 -9.01
CA LEU A 150 -6.62 0.85 -7.65
C LEU A 150 -7.49 2.08 -7.43
N THR A 151 -8.28 2.10 -6.36
CA THR A 151 -9.10 3.27 -5.99
C THR A 151 -8.44 4.16 -4.94
N GLU A 152 -7.37 3.67 -4.32
CA GLU A 152 -6.66 4.34 -3.24
C GLU A 152 -5.24 3.76 -3.09
N LEU A 153 -4.37 4.52 -2.44
CA LEU A 153 -3.01 4.11 -2.07
C LEU A 153 -2.85 4.15 -0.56
N TYR A 154 -2.09 3.22 0.00
CA TYR A 154 -1.85 3.11 1.43
C TYR A 154 -0.37 3.37 1.76
N PHE A 155 -0.11 4.22 2.74
CA PHE A 155 1.23 4.50 3.25
C PHE A 155 1.31 4.18 4.74
N ARG A 156 2.26 3.33 5.13
CA ARG A 156 2.45 2.96 6.54
C ARG A 156 3.22 4.03 7.30
N LEU A 157 2.73 4.37 8.47
CA LEU A 157 3.37 5.25 9.43
C LEU A 157 4.05 4.40 10.52
N TYR A 158 5.12 3.70 10.14
CA TYR A 158 5.85 2.80 11.04
C TYR A 158 6.21 3.41 12.40
N PRO A 159 6.60 4.70 12.53
CA PRO A 159 6.85 5.30 13.82
C PRO A 159 5.68 5.20 14.81
N ASN A 160 4.43 5.16 14.33
CA ASN A 160 3.22 5.06 15.16
C ASN A 160 2.99 3.65 15.72
N LEU A 161 3.74 2.63 15.26
CA LEU A 161 3.64 1.30 15.85
C LEU A 161 4.28 1.30 17.25
N PRO A 162 3.67 0.62 18.25
CA PRO A 162 4.15 0.64 19.63
C PRO A 162 5.63 0.26 19.82
N ALA A 163 6.19 -0.54 18.93
CA ALA A 163 7.57 -1.00 18.99
C ALA A 163 8.62 0.05 18.63
N TYR A 164 8.24 1.17 17.99
CA TYR A 164 9.20 2.14 17.43
C TYR A 164 9.41 3.38 18.30
N GLY A 165 8.53 3.64 19.29
CA GLY A 165 8.71 4.73 20.25
C GLY A 165 8.72 6.14 19.65
N GLY A 166 8.19 6.30 18.43
CA GLY A 166 8.08 7.57 17.73
C GLY A 166 6.64 7.91 17.38
N ALA A 167 6.47 8.91 16.52
CA ALA A 167 5.20 9.25 15.91
C ALA A 167 5.44 9.81 14.50
N ALA A 168 4.46 9.68 13.61
CA ALA A 168 4.48 10.28 12.29
C ALA A 168 3.07 10.71 11.89
N GLU A 169 3.00 11.76 11.08
CA GLU A 169 1.75 12.26 10.50
C GLU A 169 1.99 12.71 9.06
N VAL A 170 0.96 12.63 8.22
CA VAL A 170 0.93 13.22 6.88
C VAL A 170 -0.10 14.33 6.89
N SER A 171 0.37 15.57 6.73
CA SER A 171 -0.48 16.77 6.83
C SER A 171 -1.15 17.15 5.51
N ARG A 172 -0.53 16.76 4.39
CA ARG A 172 -0.99 17.10 3.04
C ARG A 172 -0.55 16.05 2.04
N ALA A 173 -1.40 15.82 1.03
CA ALA A 173 -1.06 15.04 -0.14
C ALA A 173 -1.43 15.75 -1.45
N LEU A 174 -0.63 15.50 -2.49
CA LEU A 174 -1.01 15.74 -3.88
C LEU A 174 -0.98 14.41 -4.66
N VAL A 175 -1.92 14.22 -5.58
CA VAL A 175 -1.91 13.16 -6.61
C VAL A 175 -1.90 13.85 -7.98
N ASP A 176 -0.88 13.59 -8.78
CA ASP A 176 -0.63 14.23 -10.08
C ASP A 176 -0.74 15.77 -10.01
N GLY A 177 -0.19 16.34 -8.93
CA GLY A 177 -0.17 17.78 -8.66
C GLY A 177 -1.48 18.37 -8.11
N LYS A 178 -2.55 17.57 -7.95
CA LYS A 178 -3.84 18.00 -7.40
C LYS A 178 -3.95 17.66 -5.92
N VAL A 179 -4.55 18.53 -5.13
CA VAL A 179 -4.79 18.26 -3.70
C VAL A 179 -5.64 17.01 -3.55
N ALA A 180 -5.14 16.07 -2.75
CA ALA A 180 -5.84 14.85 -2.40
C ALA A 180 -6.17 14.86 -0.90
N THR A 181 -7.26 14.19 -0.54
CA THR A 181 -7.59 13.94 0.86
C THR A 181 -6.62 12.92 1.46
N VAL A 182 -6.30 13.10 2.73
CA VAL A 182 -5.51 12.16 3.53
C VAL A 182 -6.44 11.61 4.60
N GLY A 183 -6.65 10.31 4.63
CA GLY A 183 -7.44 9.65 5.67
C GLY A 183 -6.58 8.73 6.52
N ASP A 184 -6.85 8.67 7.82
CA ASP A 184 -6.15 7.78 8.75
C ASP A 184 -6.79 6.40 8.82
N LEU A 185 -5.96 5.38 9.03
CA LEU A 185 -6.37 3.99 9.23
C LEU A 185 -5.58 3.33 10.35
N PHE A 186 -6.15 2.23 10.86
CA PHE A 186 -5.49 1.35 11.84
C PHE A 186 -4.93 2.13 13.03
N ASP A 187 -5.77 2.95 13.67
CA ASP A 187 -5.42 3.79 14.81
C ASP A 187 -4.23 4.72 14.54
N GLY A 188 -4.16 5.26 13.32
CA GLY A 188 -3.12 6.20 12.88
C GLY A 188 -1.83 5.53 12.41
N THR A 189 -1.77 4.20 12.26
CA THR A 189 -0.55 3.51 11.81
C THR A 189 -0.41 3.43 10.30
N ALA A 190 -1.41 3.88 9.55
CA ALA A 190 -1.33 4.10 8.12
C ALA A 190 -2.23 5.26 7.69
N VAL A 191 -1.92 5.84 6.54
CA VAL A 191 -2.82 6.75 5.81
C VAL A 191 -3.25 6.13 4.50
N PHE A 192 -4.44 6.46 4.03
CA PHE A 192 -4.88 6.19 2.66
C PHE A 192 -5.11 7.49 1.89
N ILE A 193 -4.82 7.44 0.59
CA ILE A 193 -4.98 8.53 -0.36
C ILE A 193 -5.92 8.05 -1.47
N PRO A 194 -7.14 8.58 -1.60
CA PRO A 194 -8.04 8.24 -2.68
C PRO A 194 -7.47 8.64 -4.05
N LEU A 195 -7.69 7.81 -5.07
CA LEU A 195 -7.36 8.08 -6.46
C LEU A 195 -8.64 8.38 -7.23
N GLU A 196 -8.91 9.66 -7.48
CA GLU A 196 -10.09 10.07 -8.25
C GLU A 196 -10.07 9.47 -9.66
N GLY A 197 -11.09 8.67 -9.99
CA GLY A 197 -11.17 7.93 -11.26
C GLY A 197 -10.42 6.60 -11.28
N GLY A 198 -9.71 6.26 -10.20
CA GLY A 198 -8.89 5.07 -10.07
C GLY A 198 -7.63 5.07 -10.94
N LEU A 199 -6.75 4.12 -10.67
CA LEU A 199 -5.51 3.91 -11.40
C LEU A 199 -5.56 2.53 -12.05
N ALA A 200 -5.72 2.48 -13.36
CA ALA A 200 -5.82 1.24 -14.12
C ALA A 200 -4.54 0.37 -14.03
N PRO A 201 -4.62 -0.94 -14.27
CA PRO A 201 -3.43 -1.81 -14.37
C PRO A 201 -2.39 -1.25 -15.34
N GLY A 202 -1.13 -1.21 -14.90
CA GLY A 202 0.01 -0.66 -15.64
C GLY A 202 0.05 0.87 -15.74
N ALA A 203 -0.94 1.59 -15.23
CA ALA A 203 -0.92 3.04 -15.19
C ALA A 203 -0.05 3.55 -14.02
N THR A 204 0.47 4.76 -14.18
CA THR A 204 1.38 5.41 -13.21
C THR A 204 0.75 6.69 -12.67
N THR A 205 1.01 7.00 -11.40
CA THR A 205 0.67 8.29 -10.77
C THR A 205 1.82 8.78 -9.91
N ASP A 206 1.92 10.10 -9.75
CA ASP A 206 2.87 10.76 -8.85
C ASP A 206 2.16 11.27 -7.60
N VAL A 207 2.60 10.81 -6.42
CA VAL A 207 2.08 11.24 -5.13
C VAL A 207 3.12 12.08 -4.40
N THR A 208 2.71 13.22 -3.86
CA THR A 208 3.53 14.05 -2.98
C THR A 208 2.92 14.08 -1.59
N LEU A 209 3.69 13.77 -0.55
CA LEU A 209 3.26 13.70 0.84
C LEU A 209 4.12 14.63 1.69
N TRP A 210 3.51 15.50 2.48
CA TRP A 210 4.19 16.29 3.50
C TRP A 210 4.03 15.63 4.84
N PHE A 211 5.15 15.34 5.49
CA PHE A 211 5.15 14.59 6.73
C PHE A 211 5.92 15.29 7.83
N ARG A 212 5.56 14.93 9.06
CA ARG A 212 6.34 15.19 10.26
C ARG A 212 6.48 13.89 11.04
N ALA A 213 7.61 13.70 11.69
CA ALA A 213 7.85 12.53 12.55
C ALA A 213 8.67 12.91 13.78
N THR A 214 8.39 12.29 14.92
CA THR A 214 9.26 12.33 16.10
C THR A 214 10.18 11.11 16.11
N LEU A 215 11.43 11.33 16.51
CA LEU A 215 12.42 10.28 16.63
C LEU A 215 12.42 9.72 18.06
N PRO A 216 12.59 8.40 18.24
CA PRO A 216 12.72 7.81 19.56
C PRO A 216 13.98 8.32 20.26
N THR A 217 13.86 8.66 21.55
CA THR A 217 14.96 9.17 22.37
C THR A 217 15.51 8.14 23.36
N GLN A 218 14.85 7.00 23.49
CA GLN A 218 15.24 5.86 24.30
C GLN A 218 15.04 4.60 23.47
N VAL A 219 16.14 3.92 23.13
CA VAL A 219 16.16 2.62 22.45
C VAL A 219 16.80 1.57 23.33
#